data_AF-A0A353TFA3-F1
#
_entry.id   AF-A0A353TFA3-F1
#
_cell.length_a   1.000
_cell.length_b   1.000
_cell.length_c   1.000
_cell.angle_alpha   90.00
_cell.angle_beta   90.00
_cell.angle_gamma   90.00
#
_symmetry.space_group_name_H-M   'P 1'
#
loop_
_entity.id
_entity.type
_entity.pdbx_description
1 polymer ?
#
loop_
_entity_poly.entity_id
_entity_poly.type
_entity_poly.pdbx_seq_one_letter_code
_entity_poly.pdbx_strand_id
1 'polypeptide(L)' 'GQIYIYKVDTEAEQELAADFGIRSIPTLLFVPMNEAPQMAQGALPKDAFKQAIDEVLLKN' A
#
# COMPACT_ATOMS: atom_id res chain seq x y z
N GLY A 1 6.49 2.95 -15.58
CA GLY A 1 5.92 4.27 -15.20
C GLY A 1 6.68 4.85 -14.01
N GLN A 2 6.32 6.03 -13.55
CA GLN A 2 6.82 6.60 -12.29
C GLN A 2 5.72 6.51 -11.23
N ILE A 3 6.08 6.19 -9.99
CA ILE A 3 5.17 6.11 -8.85
C ILE A 3 5.80 6.80 -7.63
N TYR A 4 4.96 7.20 -6.67
CA TYR A 4 5.41 7.63 -5.35
C TYR A 4 5.25 6.50 -4.36
N ILE A 5 6.24 6.34 -3.47
CA ILE A 5 6.20 5.38 -2.37
C ILE A 5 6.31 6.18 -1.08
N TYR A 6 5.24 6.13 -0.29
CA TYR A 6 5.19 6.76 1.03
C TYR A 6 5.37 5.70 2.12
N LYS A 7 5.99 6.10 3.23
CA LYS A 7 6.04 5.33 4.47
C LYS A 7 5.33 6.13 5.55
N VAL A 8 4.42 5.45 6.25
CA VAL A 8 3.73 5.99 7.42
C VAL A 8 4.22 5.21 8.62
N ASP A 9 4.65 5.93 9.66
CA ASP A 9 4.94 5.35 10.96
C ASP A 9 3.65 5.35 11.78
N THR A 10 3.10 4.16 12.01
CA THR A 10 1.83 4.00 12.74
C THR A 10 1.95 4.27 14.23
N GLU A 11 3.16 4.24 14.80
CA GLU A 11 3.39 4.58 16.20
C GLU A 11 3.31 6.10 16.41
N ALA A 12 3.78 6.87 15.41
CA ALA A 12 3.67 8.33 15.37
C ALA A 12 2.26 8.80 14.95
N GLU A 13 1.65 8.12 13.97
CA GLU A 13 0.37 8.51 13.34
C GLU A 13 -0.78 7.57 13.77
N GLN A 14 -1.07 7.50 15.07
CA GLN A 14 -1.99 6.52 15.65
C GLN A 14 -3.45 6.69 15.20
N GLU A 15 -3.93 7.93 15.06
CA GLU A 15 -5.29 8.23 14.60
C GLU A 15 -5.50 7.76 13.16
N LEU A 16 -4.55 8.09 12.27
CA LEU A 16 -4.56 7.63 10.88
C LEU A 16 -4.52 6.10 10.79
N ALA A 17 -3.68 5.45 11.60
CA ALA A 17 -3.62 3.99 11.66
C ALA A 17 -4.96 3.38 12.13
N ALA A 18 -5.63 4.00 13.11
CA ALA A 18 -6.93 3.55 13.61
C ALA A 18 -8.05 3.71 12.55
N ASP A 19 -8.10 4.85 11.87
CA ASP A 19 -9.08 5.14 10.81
C ASP A 19 -8.98 4.15 9.64
N PHE A 20 -7.77 3.74 9.28
CA PHE A 20 -7.52 2.73 8.27
C PHE A 20 -7.58 1.29 8.81
N GLY A 21 -7.84 1.11 10.11
CA GLY A 21 -7.98 -0.20 10.73
C GLY A 21 -6.69 -1.04 10.71
N ILE A 22 -5.52 -0.40 10.78
CA ILE A 22 -4.22 -1.07 10.75
C ILE A 22 -4.02 -1.86 12.04
N ARG A 23 -3.94 -3.19 11.93
CA ARG A 23 -3.77 -4.13 13.06
C ARG A 23 -2.49 -4.95 12.99
N SER A 24 -1.87 -5.00 11.82
CA SER A 24 -0.65 -5.75 11.55
C SER A 24 0.28 -4.93 10.66
N ILE A 25 1.57 -5.07 10.90
CA ILE A 25 2.63 -4.34 10.19
C ILE A 25 3.55 -5.40 9.56
N PRO A 26 3.97 -5.24 8.30
CA PRO A 26 3.60 -4.14 7.40
C PRO A 26 2.18 -4.31 6.82
N THR A 27 1.50 -3.19 6.58
CA THR A 27 0.31 -3.11 5.73
C THR A 27 0.64 -2.21 4.55
N LEU A 28 0.17 -2.59 3.37
CA LEU A 28 0.43 -1.94 2.10
C LEU A 28 -0.88 -1.41 1.54
N LEU A 29 -0.88 -0.16 1.11
CA LEU A 29 -2.01 0.49 0.44
C LEU A 29 -1.58 0.91 -0.97
N PHE A 30 -2.22 0.32 -1.96
CA PHE A 30 -2.05 0.70 -3.37
C PHE A 30 -3.13 1.69 -3.74
N VAL A 31 -2.74 2.87 -4.23
CA VAL A 31 -3.67 3.98 -4.56
C VAL A 31 -3.62 4.26 -6.06
N PRO A 32 -4.42 3.56 -6.88
CA PRO A 32 -4.54 3.87 -8.31
C PRO A 32 -5.27 5.20 -8.54
N MET A 33 -4.94 5.91 -9.63
CA MET A 33 -5.45 7.27 -9.87
C MET A 33 -6.96 7.37 -10.08
N ASN A 34 -7.58 6.34 -10.66
CA ASN A 34 -8.99 6.36 -11.11
C ASN A 34 -9.82 5.21 -10.52
N GLU A 35 -9.30 4.52 -9.50
CA GLU A 35 -9.94 3.37 -8.87
C GLU A 35 -9.86 3.45 -7.36
N ALA A 36 -10.64 2.62 -6.67
CA ALA A 36 -10.59 2.55 -5.23
C ALA A 36 -9.21 1.99 -4.77
N PRO A 37 -8.65 2.50 -3.66
CA PRO A 37 -7.44 1.95 -3.07
C PRO A 37 -7.59 0.47 -2.70
N GLN A 38 -6.51 -0.29 -2.85
CA GLN A 38 -6.45 -1.72 -2.54
C GLN A 38 -5.46 -1.95 -1.39
N MET A 39 -5.91 -2.68 -0.36
CA MET A 39 -5.06 -3.03 0.79
C MET A 39 -4.53 -4.45 0.68
N ALA A 40 -3.24 -4.62 1.00
CA ALA A 40 -2.62 -5.92 1.23
C ALA A 40 -1.99 -5.94 2.63
N GLN A 41 -2.31 -6.96 3.42
CA GLN A 41 -1.75 -7.14 4.76
C GLN A 41 -0.56 -8.11 4.72
N GLY A 42 0.52 -7.75 5.41
CA GLY A 42 1.74 -8.55 5.48
C GLY A 42 2.79 -8.17 4.44
N ALA A 43 3.96 -8.77 4.59
CA ALA A 43 5.08 -8.54 3.68
C ALA A 43 4.86 -9.31 2.37
N LEU A 44 5.12 -8.65 1.24
CA LEU A 44 5.15 -9.28 -0.07
C LEU A 44 6.60 -9.52 -0.51
N PRO A 45 6.90 -10.66 -1.18
CA PRO A 45 8.15 -10.83 -1.89
C PRO A 45 8.34 -9.77 -2.98
N LYS A 46 9.60 -9.50 -3.35
CA LYS A 46 9.95 -8.47 -4.35
C LYS A 46 9.21 -8.64 -5.68
N ASP A 47 9.13 -9.86 -6.19
CA ASP A 47 8.52 -10.13 -7.49
C ASP A 47 7.00 -9.92 -7.45
N ALA A 48 6.35 -10.35 -6.36
CA ALA A 48 4.93 -10.10 -6.13
C ALA A 48 4.63 -8.59 -5.96
N PHE A 49 5.52 -7.85 -5.28
CA PHE A 49 5.42 -6.39 -5.18
C PHE A 49 5.48 -5.70 -6.54
N LYS A 50 6.41 -6.11 -7.40
CA LYS A 50 6.55 -5.56 -8.74
C LYS A 50 5.31 -5.85 -9.59
N GLN A 51 4.84 -7.08 -9.56
CA GLN A 51 3.63 -7.48 -10.25
C GLN A 51 2.41 -6.67 -9.78
N ALA A 52 2.22 -6.51 -8.48
CA ALA A 52 1.12 -5.70 -7.94
C ALA A 52 1.21 -4.23 -8.38
N ILE A 53 2.41 -3.64 -8.42
CA ILE A 53 2.60 -2.28 -8.94
C ILE A 53 2.23 -2.20 -10.43
N ASP A 54 2.70 -3.16 -11.23
CA ASP A 54 2.46 -3.17 -12.67
C ASP A 54 0.97 -3.36 -12.98
N GLU A 55 0.29 -4.27 -12.28
CA GLU A 55 -1.12 -4.58 -12.51
C GLU A 55 -2.09 -3.54 -11.91
N VAL A 56 -1.85 -3.09 -10.67
CA VAL A 56 -2.79 -2.23 -9.92
C VAL A 56 -2.54 -0.76 -10.21
N LEU A 57 -1.28 -0.30 -10.21
CA LEU A 57 -0.96 1.13 -10.30
C LEU A 57 -0.68 1.58 -11.73
N LEU A 58 0.07 0.77 -12.49
CA LEU A 58 0.56 1.17 -13.81
C LEU A 58 -0.26 0.62 -14.98
N LYS A 59 -0.97 -0.50 -14.77
CA LYS A 59 -1.72 -1.25 -15.78
C LYS A 59 -0.90 -1.57 -17.05
N ASN A 60 0.32 -2.09 -16.87
CA ASN A 60 1.24 -2.44 -17.96
C ASN A 60 1.49 -3.94 -18.07
#